data_AF-A0A941EY73-F1
#
_entry.id   AF-A0A941EY73-F1
#
_cell.length_a   1.000
_cell.length_b   1.000
_cell.length_c   1.000
_cell.angle_alpha   90.00
_cell.angle_beta   90.00
_cell.angle_gamma   90.00
#
_symmetry.space_group_name_H-M   'P 1'
#
loop_
_entity.id
_entity.type
_entity.pdbx_description
1 polymer ?
#
loop_
_entity_poly.entity_id
_entity_poly.type
_entity_poly.pdbx_seq_one_letter_code
_entity_poly.pdbx_strand_id
1 'polypeptide(L)'
;MDQAVRRPDVADLEALLAGAARRLPCAGHTETIGEARRPGYSGRFLKQVVSDPETFLREHWDRRVLRSPGVVPDGLFSSADGARLLSYGGLRIPEVRMVKDRGSVPNEAYMSDRALGYSRVSGVIDHHRVDRLVAQGATLLFQGVRRFWEPIDVFAAGLEGDLGAPVQATVFSTPANGSGIPKHHDLHSVFVMQLEGSRRWTYGATASGHRPSAHVDPDSILDADLTGETVLEQGDCLYIPRGTPHLAHVVPGRSSLHLTLSLRDAPTVADVTGALIAALVDDDPVWDRTVPAPADPADRELGDLLGQCLRQTLAKLAELSPADLADLGRRATQRVLSPGDEPR
;
A
#
# COMPACT_ATOMS: atom_id res chain seq x y z
N MET A 1 -11.80 34.06 -49.68
CA MET A 1 -10.59 33.30 -50.04
C MET A 1 -10.38 32.33 -48.89
N ASP A 2 -10.91 31.13 -49.08
CA ASP A 2 -11.16 30.12 -48.06
C ASP A 2 -9.90 29.27 -47.92
N GLN A 3 -9.16 29.38 -46.80
CA GLN A 3 -8.04 28.49 -46.50
C GLN A 3 -8.53 27.41 -45.53
N ALA A 4 -8.91 26.26 -46.09
CA ALA A 4 -9.18 25.05 -45.35
C ALA A 4 -7.90 24.61 -44.60
N VAL A 5 -7.87 24.84 -43.29
CA VAL A 5 -6.84 24.30 -42.39
C VAL A 5 -7.05 22.79 -42.29
N ARG A 6 -6.11 22.03 -42.85
CA ARG A 6 -6.08 20.56 -42.79
C ARG A 6 -6.15 20.11 -41.33
N ARG A 7 -7.12 19.23 -41.03
CA ARG A 7 -7.10 18.42 -39.81
C ARG A 7 -5.82 17.57 -39.80
N PRO A 8 -5.11 17.42 -38.68
CA PRO A 8 -4.10 16.36 -38.55
C PRO A 8 -4.83 15.03 -38.73
N ASP A 9 -4.35 14.19 -39.63
CA ASP A 9 -4.91 12.88 -39.86
C ASP A 9 -4.57 11.99 -38.65
N VAL A 10 -5.51 11.17 -38.19
CA VAL A 10 -5.25 10.14 -37.16
C VAL A 10 -4.11 9.23 -37.61
N ALA A 11 -3.94 9.08 -38.93
CA ALA A 11 -2.80 8.39 -39.54
C ALA A 11 -1.42 9.01 -39.23
N ASP A 12 -1.30 10.32 -39.03
CA ASP A 12 -0.02 10.98 -38.72
C ASP A 12 0.43 10.67 -37.27
N LEU A 13 -0.53 10.56 -36.35
CA LEU A 13 -0.29 10.17 -34.95
C LEU A 13 0.04 8.67 -34.87
N GLU A 14 -0.68 7.83 -35.61
CA GLU A 14 -0.37 6.40 -35.75
C GLU A 14 0.99 6.17 -36.41
N ALA A 15 1.39 6.97 -37.40
CA ALA A 15 2.71 6.87 -38.04
C ALA A 15 3.85 7.26 -37.09
N LEU A 16 3.65 8.27 -36.24
CA LEU A 16 4.63 8.70 -35.23
C LEU A 16 4.79 7.62 -34.13
N LEU A 17 3.68 7.04 -33.68
CA LEU A 17 3.67 5.94 -32.71
C LEU A 17 4.25 4.65 -33.32
N ALA A 18 3.95 4.35 -34.59
CA ALA A 18 4.50 3.20 -35.31
C ALA A 18 6.01 3.34 -35.59
N GLY A 19 6.51 4.57 -35.78
CA GLY A 19 7.94 4.85 -35.92
C GLY A 19 8.73 4.60 -34.62
N ALA A 20 8.13 4.95 -33.48
CA ALA A 20 8.70 4.68 -32.15
C ALA A 20 8.59 3.19 -31.76
N ALA A 21 7.46 2.53 -32.07
CA ALA A 21 7.23 1.12 -31.79
C ALA A 21 8.16 0.17 -32.57
N ARG A 22 8.63 0.55 -33.77
CA ARG A 22 9.57 -0.26 -34.56
C ARG A 22 10.99 -0.31 -34.00
N ARG A 23 11.33 0.48 -32.99
CA ARG A 23 12.67 0.49 -32.36
C ARG A 23 12.75 -0.24 -31.02
N LEU A 24 11.63 -0.73 -30.51
CA LEU A 24 11.58 -1.46 -29.24
C LEU A 24 10.94 -2.83 -29.48
N PRO A 25 11.67 -3.94 -29.31
CA PRO A 25 11.03 -5.25 -29.29
C PRO A 25 10.14 -5.31 -28.05
N CYS A 26 8.84 -5.11 -28.22
CA CYS A 26 7.83 -5.55 -27.25
C CYS A 26 7.75 -7.08 -27.29
N ALA A 27 8.79 -7.75 -26.80
CA ALA A 27 8.69 -9.15 -26.42
C ALA A 27 7.90 -9.23 -25.12
N GLY A 28 6.85 -10.07 -25.10
CA GLY A 28 6.11 -10.38 -23.89
C GLY A 28 7.05 -10.95 -22.83
N HIS A 29 7.46 -10.11 -21.91
CA HIS A 29 8.14 -10.52 -20.68
C HIS A 29 7.21 -10.22 -19.52
N THR A 30 6.27 -11.14 -19.31
CA THR A 30 5.76 -11.46 -17.97
C THR A 30 6.86 -12.16 -17.19
N GLU A 31 8.01 -11.52 -17.00
CA GLU A 31 8.91 -11.91 -15.93
C GLU A 31 8.29 -11.35 -14.65
N THR A 32 7.65 -12.28 -13.94
CA THR A 32 7.06 -12.03 -12.64
C THR A 32 8.20 -11.60 -11.70
N ILE A 33 7.94 -10.68 -10.77
CA ILE A 33 8.88 -10.18 -9.75
C ILE A 33 9.66 -11.31 -9.02
N GLY A 34 9.24 -12.57 -9.13
CA GLY A 34 9.88 -13.75 -8.54
C GLY A 34 11.21 -14.22 -9.16
N GLU A 35 11.62 -13.80 -10.36
CA GLU A 35 12.84 -14.37 -11.01
C GLU A 35 14.06 -13.43 -11.09
N ALA A 36 13.89 -12.12 -10.92
CA ALA A 36 15.01 -11.19 -10.88
C ALA A 36 15.75 -11.29 -9.53
N ARG A 37 16.51 -12.39 -9.36
CA ARG A 37 17.44 -12.62 -8.24
C ARG A 37 18.38 -11.42 -8.12
N ARG A 38 18.10 -10.52 -7.18
CA ARG A 38 19.08 -9.54 -6.71
C ARG A 38 20.23 -10.34 -6.05
N PRO A 39 21.49 -10.19 -6.49
CA PRO A 39 22.61 -10.85 -5.84
C PRO A 39 22.69 -10.39 -4.38
N GLY A 40 22.56 -11.32 -3.42
CA GLY A 40 22.57 -11.03 -1.98
C GLY A 40 21.29 -11.37 -1.21
N TYR A 41 20.25 -11.90 -1.85
CA TYR A 41 19.01 -12.34 -1.18
C TYR A 41 19.28 -13.48 -0.18
N SER A 42 19.08 -13.23 1.12
CA SER A 42 19.25 -14.24 2.17
C SER A 42 17.99 -15.06 2.43
N GLY A 43 16.81 -14.50 2.12
CA GLY A 43 15.50 -15.10 2.43
C GLY A 43 15.26 -15.31 3.93
N ARG A 44 16.10 -14.70 4.78
CA ARG A 44 16.11 -14.93 6.22
C ARG A 44 14.82 -14.44 6.88
N PHE A 45 14.29 -13.31 6.43
CA PHE A 45 13.08 -12.73 6.99
C PHE A 45 11.84 -13.29 6.30
N LEU A 46 11.92 -13.63 5.01
CA LEU A 46 10.83 -14.32 4.34
C LEU A 46 10.51 -15.67 5.00
N LYS A 47 11.52 -16.44 5.43
CA LYS A 47 11.34 -17.69 6.21
C LYS A 47 10.64 -17.52 7.56
N GLN A 48 10.51 -16.28 8.05
CA GLN A 48 9.83 -15.95 9.31
C GLN A 48 8.37 -15.51 9.11
N VAL A 49 7.90 -15.49 7.85
CA VAL A 49 6.48 -15.27 7.51
C VAL A 49 5.92 -16.36 6.60
N VAL A 50 6.76 -17.15 5.94
CA VAL A 50 6.36 -18.32 5.15
C VAL A 50 7.25 -19.53 5.40
N SER A 51 6.65 -20.72 5.39
CA SER A 51 7.36 -21.99 5.68
C SER A 51 8.24 -22.45 4.51
N ASP A 52 7.77 -22.26 3.28
CA ASP A 52 8.51 -22.57 2.04
C ASP A 52 8.55 -21.32 1.14
N PRO A 53 9.63 -20.51 1.22
CA PRO A 53 9.79 -19.32 0.40
C PRO A 53 9.74 -19.56 -1.12
N GLU A 54 10.28 -20.67 -1.60
CA GLU A 54 10.37 -20.93 -3.04
C GLU A 54 8.98 -21.26 -3.61
N THR A 55 8.25 -22.14 -2.92
CA THR A 55 6.86 -22.46 -3.28
C THR A 55 5.96 -21.25 -3.10
N PHE A 56 6.16 -20.46 -2.04
CA PHE A 56 5.43 -19.22 -1.84
C PHE A 56 5.57 -18.26 -3.03
N LEU A 57 6.81 -17.94 -3.44
CA LEU A 57 7.06 -17.02 -4.55
C LEU A 57 6.51 -17.54 -5.88
N ARG A 58 6.56 -18.85 -6.09
CA ARG A 58 6.10 -19.50 -7.33
C ARG A 58 4.59 -19.62 -7.41
N GLU A 59 3.91 -19.94 -6.32
CA GLU A 59 2.52 -20.41 -6.35
C GLU A 59 1.52 -19.49 -5.63
N HIS A 60 1.98 -18.72 -4.65
CA HIS A 60 1.11 -17.93 -3.77
C HIS A 60 1.27 -16.42 -3.98
N TRP A 61 2.50 -15.94 -4.18
CA TRP A 61 2.77 -14.51 -4.37
C TRP A 61 1.87 -13.94 -5.46
N ASP A 62 1.06 -12.95 -5.06
CA ASP A 62 0.11 -12.24 -5.92
C ASP A 62 -1.01 -13.10 -6.53
N ARG A 63 -1.23 -14.31 -6.00
CA ARG A 63 -2.12 -15.31 -6.61
C ARG A 63 -3.08 -15.96 -5.65
N ARG A 64 -2.61 -16.36 -4.46
CA ARG A 64 -3.40 -17.18 -3.53
C ARG A 64 -3.02 -16.90 -2.09
N VAL A 65 -4.03 -16.92 -1.23
CA VAL A 65 -3.86 -16.90 0.22
C VAL A 65 -3.01 -18.09 0.68
N LEU A 66 -2.12 -17.86 1.65
CA LEU A 66 -1.29 -18.91 2.27
C LEU A 66 -1.26 -18.74 3.78
N ARG A 67 -1.63 -19.79 4.53
CA ARG A 67 -1.31 -19.89 5.96
C ARG A 67 0.01 -20.65 6.14
N SER A 68 0.92 -20.05 6.90
CA SER A 68 2.19 -20.64 7.31
C SER A 68 2.22 -20.77 8.83
N PRO A 69 2.08 -21.98 9.38
CA PRO A 69 1.98 -22.17 10.83
C PRO A 69 3.35 -22.10 11.53
N GLY A 70 3.40 -21.48 12.71
CA GLY A 70 4.58 -21.50 13.59
C GLY A 70 5.87 -20.90 13.03
N VAL A 71 5.78 -20.01 12.03
CA VAL A 71 6.94 -19.35 11.40
C VAL A 71 7.30 -18.01 12.03
N VAL A 72 6.34 -17.37 12.70
CA VAL A 72 6.51 -16.04 13.29
C VAL A 72 7.43 -16.12 14.51
N PRO A 73 8.48 -15.28 14.60
CA PRO A 73 9.36 -15.27 15.75
C PRO A 73 8.67 -14.67 16.99
N ASP A 74 9.03 -15.21 18.15
CA ASP A 74 8.61 -14.64 19.43
C ASP A 74 9.22 -13.26 19.67
N GLY A 75 8.54 -12.43 20.48
CA GLY A 75 9.12 -11.20 21.01
C GLY A 75 9.17 -10.00 20.06
N LEU A 76 8.51 -10.06 18.89
CA LEU A 76 8.39 -8.88 18.01
C LEU A 76 7.60 -7.75 18.67
N PHE A 77 6.47 -8.07 19.29
CA PHE A 77 5.61 -7.13 20.02
C PHE A 77 4.62 -7.91 20.89
N SER A 78 4.35 -7.43 22.09
CA SER A 78 3.39 -8.01 23.02
C SER A 78 2.31 -7.02 23.44
N SER A 79 1.22 -7.52 24.04
CA SER A 79 0.20 -6.65 24.65
C SER A 79 0.80 -5.77 25.76
N ALA A 80 1.81 -6.27 26.48
CA ALA A 80 2.54 -5.52 27.49
C ALA A 80 3.36 -4.37 26.87
N ASP A 81 3.96 -4.58 25.71
CA ASP A 81 4.68 -3.52 24.97
C ASP A 81 3.72 -2.42 24.51
N GLY A 82 2.53 -2.80 24.01
CA GLY A 82 1.47 -1.86 23.67
C GLY A 82 1.05 -1.00 24.87
N ALA A 83 0.83 -1.61 26.03
CA ALA A 83 0.50 -0.89 27.27
C ALA A 83 1.62 0.07 27.71
N ARG A 84 2.89 -0.36 27.55
CA ARG A 84 4.06 0.48 27.82
C ARG A 84 4.13 1.68 26.88
N LEU A 85 3.89 1.48 25.58
CA LEU A 85 3.88 2.55 24.58
C LEU A 85 2.77 3.57 24.83
N LEU A 86 1.57 3.14 25.20
CA LEU A 86 0.48 4.07 25.59
C LEU A 86 0.83 4.89 26.82
N SER A 87 1.54 4.29 27.78
CA SER A 87 1.86 4.94 29.05
C SER A 87 3.06 5.89 28.96
N TYR A 88 4.07 5.54 28.15
CA TYR A 88 5.37 6.22 28.17
C TYR A 88 5.91 6.60 26.78
N GLY A 89 5.32 6.11 25.70
CA GLY A 89 5.82 6.29 24.33
C GLY A 89 5.58 7.69 23.75
N GLY A 90 4.76 8.52 24.42
CA GLY A 90 4.45 9.88 23.94
C GLY A 90 3.69 9.91 22.60
N LEU A 91 3.02 8.81 22.26
CA LEU A 91 2.36 8.61 20.97
C LEU A 91 1.30 9.70 20.68
N ARG A 92 1.10 9.97 19.39
CA ARG A 92 0.14 10.95 18.87
C ARG A 92 -0.74 10.34 17.79
N ILE A 93 -1.78 11.07 17.39
CA ILE A 93 -2.48 10.75 16.14
C ILE A 93 -1.55 11.07 14.96
N PRO A 94 -1.49 10.23 13.90
CA PRO A 94 -2.28 9.01 13.68
C PRO A 94 -1.61 7.69 14.13
N GLU A 95 -0.54 7.74 14.94
CA GLU A 95 0.19 6.55 15.42
C GLU A 95 -0.69 5.62 16.27
N VAL A 96 -1.76 6.17 16.88
CA VAL A 96 -2.81 5.41 17.57
C VAL A 96 -4.14 5.66 16.90
N ARG A 97 -4.91 4.59 16.66
CA ARG A 97 -6.32 4.66 16.24
C ARG A 97 -7.13 3.65 17.04
N MET A 98 -8.41 3.92 17.26
CA MET A 98 -9.35 2.94 17.82
C MET A 98 -10.55 2.76 16.90
N VAL A 99 -11.02 1.52 16.78
CA VAL A 99 -12.23 1.18 16.00
C VAL A 99 -13.18 0.35 16.86
N LYS A 100 -14.48 0.56 16.70
CA LYS A 100 -15.53 -0.15 17.43
C LYS A 100 -16.79 -0.23 16.57
N ASP A 101 -17.49 -1.37 16.60
CA ASP A 101 -18.77 -1.57 15.92
C ASP A 101 -18.72 -1.19 14.41
N ARG A 102 -17.61 -1.54 13.75
CA ARG A 102 -17.28 -1.23 12.34
C ARG A 102 -17.02 0.26 12.03
N GLY A 103 -17.02 1.13 13.03
CA GLY A 103 -16.71 2.56 12.89
C GLY A 103 -15.38 2.95 13.54
N SER A 104 -14.86 4.11 13.14
CA SER A 104 -13.75 4.75 13.85
C SER A 104 -14.27 5.36 15.16
N VAL A 105 -13.52 5.17 16.25
CA VAL A 105 -13.74 5.93 17.48
C VAL A 105 -13.16 7.34 17.24
N PRO A 106 -13.90 8.43 17.57
CA PRO A 106 -13.38 9.79 17.46
C PRO A 106 -12.13 10.00 18.33
N ASN A 107 -11.15 10.74 17.84
CA ASN A 107 -9.86 10.92 18.52
C ASN A 107 -10.03 11.55 19.90
N GLU A 108 -11.00 12.45 20.06
CA GLU A 108 -11.33 13.15 21.31
C GLU A 108 -11.75 12.18 22.42
N ALA A 109 -12.27 11.01 22.06
CA ALA A 109 -12.69 9.99 23.01
C ALA A 109 -11.51 9.33 23.74
N TYR A 110 -10.30 9.36 23.16
CA TYR A 110 -9.10 8.74 23.72
C TYR A 110 -7.87 9.66 23.78
N MET A 111 -8.04 10.94 23.49
CA MET A 111 -7.05 11.99 23.74
C MET A 111 -7.43 12.85 24.94
N SER A 112 -6.44 13.52 25.51
CA SER A 112 -6.60 14.55 26.53
C SER A 112 -5.58 15.66 26.36
N ASP A 113 -5.85 16.79 27.01
CA ASP A 113 -4.82 17.80 27.27
C ASP A 113 -4.05 17.43 28.52
N ARG A 114 -2.72 17.54 28.48
CA ARG A 114 -1.87 17.37 29.66
C ARG A 114 -1.05 18.62 29.93
N ALA A 115 -0.88 18.94 31.21
CA ALA A 115 0.11 19.91 31.64
C ALA A 115 1.49 19.25 31.60
N LEU A 116 2.43 19.87 30.89
CA LEU A 116 3.84 19.52 30.84
C LEU A 116 4.63 20.73 31.33
N GLY A 117 4.94 20.74 32.63
CA GLY A 117 5.49 21.92 33.30
C GLY A 117 4.49 23.08 33.27
N TYR A 118 4.90 24.21 32.70
CA TYR A 118 4.08 25.42 32.57
C TYR A 118 3.27 25.47 31.28
N SER A 119 3.43 24.50 30.38
CA SER A 119 2.73 24.45 29.09
C SER A 119 1.60 23.43 29.13
N ARG A 120 0.48 23.72 28.46
CA ARG A 120 -0.52 22.71 28.12
C ARG A 120 -0.21 22.15 26.75
N VAL A 121 -0.26 20.83 26.66
CA VAL A 121 -0.10 20.10 25.41
C VAL A 121 -1.40 19.36 25.15
N SER A 122 -2.06 19.72 24.06
CA SER A 122 -3.30 19.09 23.61
C SER A 122 -3.01 17.87 22.76
N GLY A 123 -4.03 17.01 22.59
CA GLY A 123 -3.96 15.85 21.70
C GLY A 123 -2.95 14.80 22.13
N VAL A 124 -2.78 14.60 23.44
CA VAL A 124 -1.96 13.52 24.00
C VAL A 124 -2.84 12.29 24.17
N ILE A 125 -2.35 11.12 23.79
CA ILE A 125 -3.07 9.86 24.03
C ILE A 125 -3.24 9.64 25.53
N ASP A 126 -4.48 9.43 25.96
CA ASP A 126 -4.84 9.16 27.36
C ASP A 126 -5.05 7.65 27.52
N HIS A 127 -4.04 6.96 28.05
CA HIS A 127 -4.07 5.51 28.22
C HIS A 127 -5.28 5.01 29.04
N HIS A 128 -5.78 5.78 30.02
CA HIS A 128 -6.95 5.38 30.80
C HIS A 128 -8.24 5.45 29.98
N ARG A 129 -8.34 6.40 29.04
CA ARG A 129 -9.46 6.43 28.08
C ARG A 129 -9.37 5.27 27.10
N VAL A 130 -8.17 4.96 26.61
CA VAL A 130 -7.91 3.81 25.74
C VAL A 130 -8.33 2.51 26.44
N ASP A 131 -7.88 2.28 27.68
CA ASP A 131 -8.22 1.08 28.46
C ASP A 131 -9.72 0.91 28.63
N ARG A 132 -10.45 2.00 28.93
CA ARG A 132 -11.91 1.97 29.03
C ARG A 132 -12.58 1.56 27.72
N LEU A 133 -12.11 2.10 26.60
CA LEU A 133 -12.65 1.77 25.28
C LEU A 133 -12.33 0.32 24.89
N VAL A 134 -11.13 -0.18 25.19
CA VAL A 134 -10.76 -1.58 24.99
C VAL A 134 -11.66 -2.49 25.84
N ALA A 135 -11.89 -2.17 27.11
CA ALA A 135 -12.82 -2.93 27.96
C ALA A 135 -14.25 -2.96 27.39
N GLN A 136 -14.64 -1.93 26.64
CA GLN A 136 -15.92 -1.83 25.93
C GLN A 136 -15.92 -2.51 24.53
N GLY A 137 -14.88 -3.26 24.17
CA GLY A 137 -14.80 -4.01 22.92
C GLY A 137 -14.15 -3.25 21.75
N ALA A 138 -13.56 -2.07 21.98
CA ALA A 138 -12.84 -1.38 20.93
C ALA A 138 -11.53 -2.11 20.58
N THR A 139 -11.21 -2.18 19.29
CA THR A 139 -9.90 -2.61 18.79
C THR A 139 -8.95 -1.43 18.75
N LEU A 140 -7.77 -1.59 19.34
CA LEU A 140 -6.69 -0.63 19.34
C LEU A 140 -5.73 -0.92 18.18
N LEU A 141 -5.32 0.12 17.46
CA LEU A 141 -4.35 0.05 16.38
C LEU A 141 -3.15 0.92 16.72
N PHE A 142 -1.95 0.37 16.58
CA PHE A 142 -0.72 1.15 16.47
C PHE A 142 -0.29 1.18 15.01
N GLN A 143 -0.21 2.37 14.42
CA GLN A 143 0.11 2.58 13.00
C GLN A 143 1.51 3.13 12.85
N GLY A 144 2.21 2.70 11.79
CA GLY A 144 3.58 3.15 11.55
C GLY A 144 4.54 2.70 12.64
N VAL A 145 4.31 1.51 13.22
CA VAL A 145 4.99 1.01 14.42
C VAL A 145 6.51 0.95 14.27
N ARG A 146 6.99 0.80 13.04
CA ARG A 146 8.42 0.90 12.68
C ARG A 146 9.08 2.19 13.19
N ARG A 147 8.35 3.29 13.28
CA ARG A 147 8.90 4.60 13.69
C ARG A 147 9.30 4.64 15.17
N PHE A 148 8.68 3.81 16.00
CA PHE A 148 8.81 3.90 17.46
C PHE A 148 8.98 2.54 18.16
N TRP A 149 9.19 1.45 17.40
CA TRP A 149 9.45 0.12 17.94
C TRP A 149 10.48 -0.66 17.12
N GLU A 150 11.72 -0.70 17.63
CA GLU A 150 12.88 -1.24 16.94
C GLU A 150 12.72 -2.69 16.44
N PRO A 151 12.20 -3.67 17.23
CA PRO A 151 12.10 -5.05 16.76
C PRO A 151 11.27 -5.20 15.47
N ILE A 152 10.18 -4.44 15.36
CA ILE A 152 9.33 -4.43 14.16
C ILE A 152 10.03 -3.70 13.01
N ASP A 153 10.77 -2.64 13.28
CA ASP A 153 11.51 -1.93 12.23
C ASP A 153 12.59 -2.79 11.60
N VAL A 154 13.42 -3.44 12.43
CA VAL A 154 14.46 -4.37 11.97
C VAL A 154 13.85 -5.50 11.15
N PHE A 155 12.74 -6.07 11.62
CA PHE A 155 12.04 -7.13 10.90
C PHE A 155 11.50 -6.66 9.55
N ALA A 156 10.79 -5.54 9.53
CA ALA A 156 10.21 -4.98 8.32
C ALA A 156 11.30 -4.60 7.31
N ALA A 157 12.40 -3.94 7.73
CA ALA A 157 13.53 -3.63 6.88
C ALA A 157 14.20 -4.88 6.28
N GLY A 158 14.32 -5.94 7.08
CA GLY A 158 14.80 -7.23 6.60
C GLY A 158 13.88 -7.85 5.55
N LEU A 159 12.56 -7.80 5.78
CA LEU A 159 11.57 -8.28 4.83
C LEU A 159 11.51 -7.44 3.55
N GLU A 160 11.71 -6.12 3.63
CA GLU A 160 11.89 -5.23 2.48
C GLU A 160 13.13 -5.62 1.67
N GLY A 161 14.23 -5.94 2.34
CA GLY A 161 15.45 -6.41 1.70
C GLY A 161 15.26 -7.73 0.95
N ASP A 162 14.47 -8.64 1.53
CA ASP A 162 14.07 -9.88 0.87
C ASP A 162 13.12 -9.55 -0.32
N LEU A 163 11.95 -8.97 -0.09
CA LEU A 163 10.90 -8.86 -1.13
C LEU A 163 11.10 -7.71 -2.13
N GLY A 164 12.01 -6.78 -1.86
CA GLY A 164 12.28 -5.63 -2.72
C GLY A 164 11.15 -4.61 -2.79
N ALA A 165 10.20 -4.65 -1.85
CA ALA A 165 9.03 -3.77 -1.77
C ALA A 165 8.93 -3.13 -0.38
N PRO A 166 8.53 -1.86 -0.23
CA PRO A 166 8.40 -1.23 1.08
C PRO A 166 7.32 -1.89 1.94
N VAL A 167 7.57 -1.96 3.25
CA VAL A 167 6.70 -2.59 4.23
C VAL A 167 6.21 -1.56 5.24
N GLN A 168 4.89 -1.41 5.33
CA GLN A 168 4.25 -0.71 6.43
C GLN A 168 3.85 -1.72 7.52
N ALA A 169 3.91 -1.30 8.79
CA ALA A 169 3.59 -2.16 9.92
C ALA A 169 2.48 -1.53 10.77
N THR A 170 1.42 -2.31 11.01
CA THR A 170 0.32 -1.94 11.90
C THR A 170 0.03 -3.07 12.87
N VAL A 171 0.02 -2.77 14.17
CA VAL A 171 -0.39 -3.74 15.20
C VAL A 171 -1.86 -3.52 15.53
N PHE A 172 -2.62 -4.61 15.60
CA PHE A 172 -4.02 -4.63 16.00
C PHE A 172 -4.17 -5.43 17.30
N SER A 173 -4.74 -4.81 18.32
CA SER A 173 -5.10 -5.44 19.58
C SER A 173 -6.61 -5.42 19.76
N THR A 174 -7.22 -6.60 19.71
CA THR A 174 -8.67 -6.78 19.83
C THR A 174 -8.99 -7.60 21.08
N PRO A 175 -9.81 -7.08 22.01
CA PRO A 175 -10.23 -7.81 23.20
C PRO A 175 -11.20 -8.95 22.84
N ALA A 176 -11.41 -9.90 23.75
CA ALA A 176 -12.26 -11.08 23.52
C ALA A 176 -13.75 -10.75 23.26
N ASN A 177 -14.22 -9.59 23.71
CA ASN A 177 -15.55 -9.05 23.44
C ASN A 177 -15.57 -8.04 22.27
N GLY A 178 -14.47 -7.94 21.52
CA GLY A 178 -14.30 -6.94 20.48
C GLY A 178 -15.04 -7.28 19.19
N SER A 179 -15.18 -6.27 18.34
CA SER A 179 -15.71 -6.45 16.99
C SER A 179 -14.63 -7.00 16.05
N GLY A 180 -15.05 -7.82 15.09
CA GLY A 180 -14.20 -8.23 13.97
C GLY A 180 -13.83 -7.06 13.04
N ILE A 181 -12.87 -7.29 12.13
CA ILE A 181 -12.62 -6.37 11.02
C ILE A 181 -13.66 -6.72 9.93
N PRO A 182 -14.46 -5.75 9.44
CA PRO A 182 -15.48 -6.01 8.44
C PRO A 182 -14.88 -6.49 7.12
N LYS A 183 -15.73 -6.99 6.23
CA LYS A 183 -15.32 -7.42 4.89
C LYS A 183 -14.75 -6.26 4.10
N HIS A 184 -13.55 -6.45 3.58
CA HIS A 184 -12.84 -5.49 2.74
C HIS A 184 -11.87 -6.25 1.84
N HIS A 185 -11.19 -5.54 0.94
CA HIS A 185 -9.95 -6.00 0.35
C HIS A 185 -8.93 -4.87 0.48
N ASP A 186 -7.67 -5.23 0.59
CA ASP A 186 -6.58 -4.26 0.57
C ASP A 186 -6.11 -4.01 -0.86
N LEU A 187 -5.66 -2.79 -1.13
CA LEU A 187 -5.00 -2.44 -2.38
C LEU A 187 -3.56 -2.98 -2.47
N HIS A 188 -3.07 -3.58 -1.38
CA HIS A 188 -1.74 -4.12 -1.25
C HIS A 188 -1.78 -5.53 -0.67
N SER A 189 -0.73 -6.32 -0.92
CA SER A 189 -0.61 -7.64 -0.29
C SER A 189 -0.19 -7.50 1.16
N VAL A 190 -0.69 -8.36 2.04
CA VAL A 190 -0.40 -8.29 3.47
C VAL A 190 0.11 -9.63 4.01
N PHE A 191 1.02 -9.56 4.97
CA PHE A 191 1.28 -10.67 5.90
C PHE A 191 0.67 -10.32 7.25
N VAL A 192 -0.22 -11.18 7.73
CA VAL A 192 -0.83 -11.08 9.06
C VAL A 192 -0.12 -12.07 9.98
N MET A 193 0.69 -11.56 10.90
CA MET A 193 1.45 -12.33 11.87
C MET A 193 0.70 -12.35 13.21
N GLN A 194 0.24 -13.51 13.66
CA GLN A 194 -0.49 -13.65 14.92
C GLN A 194 0.50 -13.72 16.09
N LEU A 195 0.53 -12.67 16.90
CA LEU A 195 1.53 -12.48 17.97
C LEU A 195 1.05 -13.03 19.31
N GLU A 196 -0.22 -12.83 19.65
CA GLU A 196 -0.84 -13.39 20.85
C GLU A 196 -2.30 -13.76 20.58
N GLY A 197 -2.81 -14.78 21.27
CA GLY A 197 -4.21 -15.18 21.16
C GLY A 197 -4.56 -15.70 19.77
N SER A 198 -5.79 -15.46 19.31
CA SER A 198 -6.23 -16.00 18.02
C SER A 198 -7.28 -15.20 17.30
N ARG A 199 -7.29 -15.36 15.97
CA ARG A 199 -8.21 -14.70 15.06
C ARG A 199 -8.70 -15.70 14.01
N ARG A 200 -10.01 -15.72 13.76
CA ARG A 200 -10.57 -16.44 12.61
C ARG A 200 -10.60 -15.51 11.41
N TRP A 201 -10.04 -15.94 10.29
CA TRP A 201 -10.04 -15.21 9.04
C TRP A 201 -10.88 -15.98 8.02
N THR A 202 -11.73 -15.27 7.29
CA THR A 202 -12.41 -15.81 6.12
C THR A 202 -12.07 -14.95 4.91
N TYR A 203 -11.92 -15.59 3.76
CA TYR A 203 -11.41 -14.95 2.55
C TYR A 203 -12.01 -15.59 1.30
N GLY A 204 -12.16 -14.80 0.25
CA GLY A 204 -12.65 -15.24 -1.04
C GLY A 204 -11.53 -15.61 -2.00
N ALA A 205 -11.88 -15.68 -3.28
CA ALA A 205 -10.90 -15.87 -4.34
C ALA A 205 -10.10 -14.59 -4.59
N THR A 206 -8.80 -14.73 -4.88
CA THR A 206 -7.95 -13.63 -5.34
C THR A 206 -8.23 -13.38 -6.82
N ALA A 207 -8.61 -12.15 -7.18
CA ALA A 207 -8.75 -11.75 -8.58
C ALA A 207 -7.36 -11.68 -9.24
N SER A 208 -7.00 -12.66 -10.07
CA SER A 208 -5.68 -12.71 -10.70
C SER A 208 -5.54 -11.71 -11.84
N GLY A 209 -4.37 -11.06 -11.95
CA GLY A 209 -3.91 -10.40 -13.17
C GLY A 209 -4.31 -8.92 -13.36
N HIS A 210 -5.09 -8.34 -12.45
CA HIS A 210 -5.42 -6.91 -12.47
C HIS A 210 -5.12 -6.28 -11.11
N ARG A 211 -4.48 -5.10 -11.11
CA ARG A 211 -4.40 -4.30 -9.88
C ARG A 211 -5.83 -3.96 -9.44
N PRO A 212 -6.18 -4.15 -8.15
CA PRO A 212 -7.43 -3.65 -7.62
C PRO A 212 -7.50 -2.16 -7.90
N SER A 213 -8.54 -1.71 -8.60
CA SER A 213 -8.76 -0.29 -8.80
C SER A 213 -9.06 0.36 -7.44
N ALA A 214 -8.51 1.54 -7.17
CA ALA A 214 -8.96 2.34 -6.03
C ALA A 214 -10.45 2.73 -6.15
N HIS A 215 -11.06 2.51 -7.33
CA HIS A 215 -12.46 2.78 -7.65
C HIS A 215 -13.32 1.51 -7.71
N VAL A 216 -12.97 0.44 -7.00
CA VAL A 216 -13.87 -0.71 -6.86
C VAL A 216 -15.11 -0.28 -6.07
N ASP A 217 -16.28 -0.63 -6.61
CA ASP A 217 -17.57 -0.40 -5.97
C ASP A 217 -17.61 -1.11 -4.60
N PRO A 218 -17.81 -0.40 -3.48
CA PRO A 218 -17.93 -1.00 -2.15
C PRO A 218 -18.96 -2.13 -2.08
N ASP A 219 -20.05 -2.05 -2.84
CA ASP A 219 -21.12 -3.05 -2.84
C ASP A 219 -20.61 -4.38 -3.44
N SER A 220 -19.78 -4.31 -4.49
CA SER A 220 -19.15 -5.51 -5.09
C SER A 220 -18.27 -6.28 -4.08
N ILE A 221 -17.67 -5.57 -3.12
CA ILE A 221 -16.87 -6.20 -2.07
C ILE A 221 -17.77 -6.91 -1.08
N LEU A 222 -18.92 -6.32 -0.73
CA LEU A 222 -19.88 -6.91 0.21
C LEU A 222 -20.55 -8.17 -0.35
N ASP A 223 -20.69 -8.26 -1.66
CA ASP A 223 -21.30 -9.41 -2.35
C ASP A 223 -20.31 -10.57 -2.66
N ALA A 224 -19.00 -10.34 -2.59
CA ALA A 224 -18.01 -11.38 -2.91
C ALA A 224 -18.11 -12.67 -2.06
N ASP A 225 -18.06 -13.84 -2.68
CA ASP A 225 -18.09 -15.10 -1.91
C ASP A 225 -16.82 -15.32 -1.09
N LEU A 226 -16.98 -15.59 0.21
CA LEU A 226 -15.88 -15.98 1.11
C LEU A 226 -15.90 -17.49 1.30
N THR A 227 -15.01 -18.18 0.61
CA THR A 227 -15.00 -19.65 0.51
C THR A 227 -13.89 -20.31 1.32
N GLY A 228 -12.85 -19.54 1.66
CA GLY A 228 -11.75 -19.98 2.51
C GLY A 228 -11.93 -19.52 3.96
N GLU A 229 -11.49 -20.36 4.89
CA GLU A 229 -11.47 -20.06 6.33
C GLU A 229 -10.19 -20.61 6.96
N THR A 230 -9.62 -19.85 7.89
CA THR A 230 -8.58 -20.36 8.77
C THR A 230 -8.61 -19.68 10.14
N VAL A 231 -8.08 -20.36 11.16
CA VAL A 231 -7.83 -19.75 12.47
C VAL A 231 -6.33 -19.61 12.63
N LEU A 232 -5.88 -18.39 12.91
CA LEU A 232 -4.48 -18.14 13.26
C LEU A 232 -4.32 -18.25 14.76
N GLU A 233 -3.40 -19.12 15.16
CA GLU A 233 -2.88 -19.23 16.51
C GLU A 233 -1.58 -18.42 16.63
N GLN A 234 -1.15 -18.12 17.86
CA GLN A 234 0.14 -17.48 18.09
C GLN A 234 1.27 -18.22 17.37
N GLY A 235 2.10 -17.48 16.63
CA GLY A 235 3.18 -18.03 15.81
C GLY A 235 2.81 -18.24 14.34
N ASP A 236 1.53 -18.19 13.99
CA ASP A 236 1.07 -18.35 12.61
C ASP A 236 1.19 -17.05 11.81
N CYS A 237 1.41 -17.19 10.50
CA CYS A 237 1.33 -16.10 9.54
C CYS A 237 0.31 -16.43 8.44
N LEU A 238 -0.48 -15.44 8.02
CA LEU A 238 -1.38 -15.51 6.88
C LEU A 238 -0.98 -14.47 5.84
N TYR A 239 -0.59 -14.93 4.66
CA TYR A 239 -0.42 -14.07 3.50
C TYR A 239 -1.76 -13.91 2.77
N ILE A 240 -2.16 -12.66 2.52
CA ILE A 240 -3.34 -12.33 1.74
C ILE A 240 -2.90 -11.46 0.55
N PRO A 241 -3.05 -11.93 -0.70
CA PRO A 241 -2.77 -11.12 -1.88
C PRO A 241 -3.69 -9.90 -1.96
N ARG A 242 -3.18 -8.80 -2.52
CA ARG A 242 -3.99 -7.61 -2.82
C ARG A 242 -5.27 -7.97 -3.56
N GLY A 243 -6.36 -7.24 -3.29
CA GLY A 243 -7.66 -7.46 -3.93
C GLY A 243 -8.42 -8.68 -3.46
N THR A 244 -7.85 -9.50 -2.56
CA THR A 244 -8.58 -10.64 -1.99
C THR A 244 -9.59 -10.14 -0.97
N PRO A 245 -10.90 -10.37 -1.17
CA PRO A 245 -11.91 -10.00 -0.18
C PRO A 245 -11.73 -10.89 1.04
N HIS A 246 -11.68 -10.27 2.22
CA HIS A 246 -11.46 -10.98 3.46
C HIS A 246 -12.06 -10.22 4.66
N LEU A 247 -12.23 -10.93 5.77
CA LEU A 247 -12.64 -10.38 7.05
C LEU A 247 -12.03 -11.16 8.21
N ALA A 248 -12.01 -10.55 9.39
CA ALA A 248 -11.38 -11.13 10.57
C ALA A 248 -12.35 -11.16 11.76
N HIS A 249 -12.81 -12.34 12.13
CA HIS A 249 -13.66 -12.59 13.29
C HIS A 249 -12.86 -12.83 14.57
N VAL A 250 -13.47 -12.44 15.69
CA VAL A 250 -13.01 -12.81 17.03
C VAL A 250 -13.37 -14.27 17.29
N VAL A 251 -12.45 -15.03 17.87
CA VAL A 251 -12.74 -16.37 18.40
C VAL A 251 -13.36 -16.21 19.79
N PRO A 252 -14.54 -16.80 20.07
CA PRO A 252 -15.22 -16.60 21.35
C PRO A 252 -14.32 -16.83 22.57
N GLY A 253 -14.28 -15.84 23.48
CA GLY A 253 -13.48 -15.91 24.71
C GLY A 253 -11.97 -15.70 24.52
N ARG A 254 -11.50 -15.39 23.31
CA ARG A 254 -10.07 -15.18 23.03
C ARG A 254 -9.81 -13.77 22.54
N SER A 255 -8.84 -13.09 23.16
CA SER A 255 -8.25 -11.87 22.59
C SER A 255 -7.36 -12.21 21.40
N SER A 256 -6.99 -11.18 20.63
CA SER A 256 -6.10 -11.30 19.49
C SER A 256 -5.17 -10.10 19.42
N LEU A 257 -3.87 -10.36 19.32
CA LEU A 257 -2.85 -9.39 18.94
C LEU A 257 -2.20 -9.86 17.64
N HIS A 258 -2.28 -9.07 16.58
CA HIS A 258 -1.59 -9.39 15.33
C HIS A 258 -0.89 -8.18 14.75
N LEU A 259 0.20 -8.44 14.03
CA LEU A 259 0.94 -7.49 13.24
C LEU A 259 0.62 -7.70 11.77
N THR A 260 0.11 -6.67 11.11
CA THR A 260 -0.07 -6.66 9.66
C THR A 260 1.09 -5.93 9.03
N LEU A 261 1.84 -6.64 8.18
CA LEU A 261 2.88 -6.11 7.32
C LEU A 261 2.30 -5.92 5.92
N SER A 262 2.05 -4.66 5.57
CA SER A 262 1.48 -4.25 4.29
C SER A 262 2.60 -3.95 3.29
N LEU A 263 2.66 -4.74 2.23
CA LEU A 263 3.62 -4.57 1.13
C LEU A 263 3.09 -3.51 0.18
N ARG A 264 3.65 -2.30 0.22
CA ARG A 264 3.31 -1.32 -0.82
C ARG A 264 3.77 -1.88 -2.15
N ASP A 265 2.84 -1.98 -3.10
CA ASP A 265 3.14 -2.52 -4.42
C ASP A 265 4.35 -1.78 -5.00
N ALA A 266 5.23 -2.54 -5.65
CA ALA A 266 6.24 -1.94 -6.50
C ALA A 266 5.54 -1.04 -7.55
N PRO A 267 6.13 0.11 -7.92
CA PRO A 267 5.60 0.95 -8.99
C PRO A 267 5.43 0.13 -10.26
N THR A 268 4.26 0.24 -10.89
CA THR A 268 4.04 -0.36 -12.21
C THR A 268 4.81 0.40 -13.27
N VAL A 269 4.99 -0.23 -14.44
CA VAL A 269 5.48 0.49 -15.63
C VAL A 269 4.61 1.72 -15.91
N ALA A 270 3.29 1.65 -15.71
CA ALA A 270 2.40 2.79 -15.86
C ALA A 270 2.70 3.91 -14.85
N ASP A 271 2.88 3.58 -13.56
CA ASP A 271 3.22 4.55 -12.52
C ASP A 271 4.56 5.24 -12.81
N VAL A 272 5.58 4.45 -13.17
CA VAL A 272 6.91 4.96 -13.52
C VAL A 272 6.87 5.79 -14.80
N THR A 273 6.12 5.37 -15.82
CA THR A 273 5.96 6.12 -17.07
C THR A 273 5.22 7.43 -16.85
N GLY A 274 4.16 7.43 -16.04
CA GLY A 274 3.43 8.63 -15.66
C GLY A 274 4.33 9.62 -14.91
N ALA A 275 5.09 9.15 -13.92
CA ALA A 275 6.04 9.98 -13.18
C ALA A 275 7.23 10.46 -14.06
N LEU A 276 7.65 9.67 -15.05
CA LEU A 276 8.64 10.08 -16.05
C LEU A 276 8.10 11.21 -16.93
N ILE A 277 6.87 11.07 -17.45
CA ILE A 277 6.21 12.13 -18.22
C ILE A 277 6.10 13.39 -17.36
N ALA A 278 5.62 13.27 -16.11
CA ALA A 278 5.55 14.38 -15.17
C ALA A 278 6.91 15.08 -14.97
N ALA A 279 7.99 14.31 -14.79
CA ALA A 279 9.33 14.88 -14.63
C ALA A 279 9.86 15.60 -15.88
N LEU A 280 9.41 15.24 -17.08
CA LEU A 280 9.83 15.88 -18.35
C LEU A 280 9.08 17.18 -18.64
N VAL A 281 7.93 17.38 -17.98
CA VAL A 281 7.05 18.53 -18.15
C VAL A 281 7.21 19.57 -17.06
N ASP A 282 7.81 19.21 -15.92
CA ASP A 282 8.02 20.07 -14.74
C ASP A 282 8.85 21.34 -15.04
N ASP A 283 9.70 21.33 -16.06
CA ASP A 283 10.63 22.44 -16.37
C ASP A 283 10.05 23.50 -17.35
N ASP A 284 8.80 23.38 -17.84
CA ASP A 284 8.25 24.30 -18.84
C ASP A 284 6.95 24.99 -18.35
N PRO A 285 6.90 26.34 -18.28
CA PRO A 285 5.74 27.11 -17.81
C PRO A 285 4.44 26.84 -18.57
N VAL A 286 4.50 26.23 -19.77
CA VAL A 286 3.30 25.83 -20.51
C VAL A 286 2.45 24.80 -19.72
N TRP A 287 3.07 24.01 -18.85
CA TRP A 287 2.42 22.96 -18.07
C TRP A 287 1.73 23.47 -16.79
N ASP A 288 2.07 24.69 -16.34
CA ASP A 288 1.39 25.38 -15.24
C ASP A 288 0.08 26.07 -15.67
N ARG A 289 -0.24 26.03 -16.97
CA ARG A 289 -1.45 26.65 -17.50
C ARG A 289 -2.70 25.95 -16.98
N THR A 290 -3.59 26.71 -16.35
CA THR A 290 -4.90 26.21 -15.92
C THR A 290 -5.74 25.82 -17.14
N VAL A 291 -6.24 24.59 -17.14
CA VAL A 291 -7.27 24.15 -18.07
C VAL A 291 -8.63 24.48 -17.45
N PRO A 292 -9.42 25.41 -18.03
CA PRO A 292 -10.78 25.66 -17.55
C PRO A 292 -11.62 24.39 -17.73
N ALA A 293 -12.61 24.17 -16.84
CA ALA A 293 -13.51 23.04 -16.96
C ALA A 293 -14.14 23.04 -18.36
N PRO A 294 -14.02 21.95 -19.15
CA PRO A 294 -14.49 21.96 -20.52
C PRO A 294 -16.02 22.15 -20.51
N ALA A 295 -16.48 23.27 -21.08
CA ALA A 295 -17.90 23.55 -21.24
C ALA A 295 -18.53 22.74 -22.39
N ASP A 296 -17.69 22.22 -23.30
CA ASP A 296 -18.05 21.44 -24.47
C ASP A 296 -17.10 20.24 -24.63
N PRO A 297 -17.59 18.99 -24.77
CA PRO A 297 -16.78 17.82 -25.10
C PRO A 297 -15.97 17.93 -26.40
N ALA A 298 -16.31 18.89 -27.27
CA ALA A 298 -15.63 19.18 -28.54
C ALA A 298 -14.71 20.41 -28.46
N ASP A 299 -14.19 20.77 -27.28
CA ASP A 299 -13.26 21.88 -27.10
C ASP A 299 -11.98 21.68 -27.92
N ARG A 300 -11.96 22.31 -29.08
CA ARG A 300 -10.87 22.23 -30.06
C ARG A 300 -9.62 22.94 -29.57
N GLU A 301 -9.77 24.00 -28.78
CA GLU A 301 -8.63 24.76 -28.23
C GLU A 301 -7.89 23.91 -27.20
N LEU A 302 -8.63 23.21 -26.34
CA LEU A 302 -8.05 22.23 -25.42
C LEU A 302 -7.35 21.09 -26.17
N GLY A 303 -7.99 20.55 -27.21
CA GLY A 303 -7.40 19.51 -28.06
C GLY A 303 -6.09 19.95 -28.73
N ASP A 304 -6.05 21.17 -29.28
CA ASP A 304 -4.86 21.72 -29.95
C ASP A 304 -3.72 21.97 -28.94
N LEU A 305 -4.04 22.51 -27.75
CA LEU A 305 -3.08 22.71 -26.67
C LEU A 305 -2.48 21.39 -26.18
N LEU A 306 -3.32 20.40 -25.83
CA LEU A 306 -2.85 19.08 -25.39
C LEU A 306 -2.03 18.39 -26.48
N GLY A 307 -2.44 18.52 -27.74
CA GLY A 307 -1.70 17.98 -28.87
C GLY A 307 -0.32 18.62 -29.05
N GLN A 308 -0.18 19.94 -28.83
CA GLN A 308 1.11 20.63 -28.84
C GLN A 308 2.00 20.15 -27.70
N CYS A 309 1.47 20.12 -26.49
CA CYS A 309 2.15 19.68 -25.29
C CYS A 309 2.67 18.23 -25.42
N LEU A 310 1.82 17.29 -25.87
CA LEU A 310 2.20 15.89 -26.10
C LEU A 310 3.32 15.74 -27.15
N ARG A 311 3.26 16.51 -28.25
CA ARG A 311 4.32 16.50 -29.27
C ARG A 311 5.65 16.98 -28.73
N GLN A 312 5.65 18.01 -27.88
CA GLN A 312 6.86 18.50 -27.22
C GLN A 312 7.43 17.43 -26.26
N THR A 313 6.58 16.78 -25.47
CA THR A 313 7.01 15.67 -24.59
C THR A 313 7.60 14.51 -25.40
N LEU A 314 6.98 14.14 -26.52
CA LEU A 314 7.49 13.08 -27.41
C LEU A 314 8.85 13.45 -28.02
N ALA A 315 9.05 14.71 -28.41
CA ALA A 315 10.34 15.18 -28.92
C ALA A 315 11.44 15.09 -27.83
N LYS A 316 11.16 15.56 -26.61
CA LYS A 316 12.09 15.42 -25.47
C LYS A 316 12.42 13.95 -25.20
N LEU A 317 11.42 13.08 -25.19
CA LEU A 317 11.60 11.63 -24.98
C LEU A 317 12.51 11.00 -26.05
N ALA A 318 12.40 11.45 -27.31
CA ALA A 318 13.20 10.92 -28.41
C ALA A 318 14.69 11.29 -28.32
N GLU A 319 15.05 12.33 -27.56
CA GLU A 319 16.43 12.78 -27.35
C GLU A 319 17.12 12.06 -26.16
N LEU A 320 16.36 11.38 -25.30
CA LEU A 320 16.91 10.68 -24.14
C LEU A 320 17.67 9.42 -24.56
N SER A 321 18.87 9.23 -24.02
CA SER A 321 19.59 7.98 -24.15
C SER A 321 18.98 6.89 -23.26
N PRO A 322 19.28 5.59 -23.50
CA PRO A 322 18.91 4.53 -22.58
C PRO A 322 19.41 4.73 -21.14
N ALA A 323 20.54 5.42 -20.96
CA ALA A 323 21.07 5.74 -19.63
C ALA A 323 20.23 6.81 -18.94
N ASP A 324 19.80 7.84 -19.66
CA ASP A 324 18.94 8.91 -19.13
C ASP A 324 17.57 8.35 -18.74
N LEU A 325 17.00 7.47 -19.56
CA LEU A 325 15.74 6.79 -19.27
C LEU A 325 15.86 5.89 -18.03
N ALA A 326 16.98 5.18 -17.86
CA ALA A 326 17.22 4.35 -16.68
C ALA A 326 17.35 5.19 -15.40
N ASP A 327 18.00 6.34 -15.49
CA ASP A 327 18.21 7.24 -14.35
C ASP A 327 16.92 8.00 -13.97
N LEU A 328 16.20 8.55 -14.96
CA LEU A 328 14.87 9.13 -14.77
C LEU A 328 13.87 8.10 -14.25
N GLY A 329 13.87 6.88 -14.80
CA GLY A 329 13.04 5.78 -14.32
C GLY A 329 13.32 5.42 -12.86
N ARG A 330 14.60 5.43 -12.44
CA ARG A 330 14.99 5.22 -11.04
C ARG A 330 14.45 6.30 -10.12
N ARG A 331 14.61 7.59 -10.49
CA ARG A 331 14.07 8.72 -9.73
C ARG A 331 12.54 8.70 -9.67
N ALA A 332 11.88 8.45 -10.80
CA ALA A 332 10.43 8.31 -10.89
C ALA A 332 9.91 7.18 -9.99
N THR A 333 10.59 6.01 -10.01
CA THR A 333 10.30 4.89 -9.11
C THR A 333 10.45 5.32 -7.64
N GLN A 334 11.52 6.03 -7.28
CA GLN A 334 11.71 6.54 -5.91
C GLN A 334 10.60 7.52 -5.49
N ARG A 335 10.20 8.44 -6.37
CA ARG A 335 9.08 9.37 -6.12
C ARG A 335 7.77 8.65 -5.86
N VAL A 336 7.46 7.61 -6.65
CA VAL A 336 6.25 6.80 -6.45
C VAL A 336 6.30 6.02 -5.13
N LEU A 337 7.49 5.55 -4.73
CA LEU A 337 7.68 4.81 -3.47
C LEU A 337 7.61 5.69 -2.22
N SER A 338 7.99 6.96 -2.32
CA SER A 338 8.07 7.91 -1.20
C SER A 338 7.37 9.25 -1.52
N PRO A 339 6.03 9.26 -1.66
CA PRO A 339 5.29 10.49 -1.88
C PRO A 339 5.28 11.32 -0.59
N GLY A 340 6.22 12.27 -0.46
CA GLY A 340 6.28 13.20 0.68
C GLY A 340 7.68 13.60 1.16
N ASP A 341 8.76 12.98 0.67
CA ASP A 341 10.14 13.27 1.10
C ASP A 341 10.83 14.38 0.28
N GLU A 342 10.08 15.28 -0.38
CA GLU A 342 10.70 16.41 -1.05
C GLU A 342 11.19 17.47 -0.04
N PRO A 343 12.44 17.96 -0.16
CA PRO A 343 12.77 19.26 0.40
C PRO A 343 11.90 20.30 -0.31
N ARG A 344 11.05 20.99 0.46
CA ARG A 344 10.28 22.15 0.00
C ARG A 344 11.17 23.24 -0.58
#